data_AF-A0A850X3W7-F1
#
_entry.id   AF-A0A850X3W7-F1
#
_cell.length_a   1.000
_cell.length_b   1.000
_cell.length_c   1.000
_cell.angle_alpha   90.00
_cell.angle_beta   90.00
_cell.angle_gamma   90.00
#
_symmetry.space_group_name_H-M   'P 1'
#
loop_
_entity.id
_entity.type
_entity.pdbx_description
1 polymer ?
#
loop_
_entity_poly.entity_id
_entity_poly.type
_entity_poly.pdbx_seq_one_letter_code
_entity_poly.pdbx_strand_id
1 'polypeptide(L)'
;RVLEAEYGIHCNMTLLFSFAQAVACAEAGVTLISPFVGRILDWYVANGEKKTYEPSEDPGVKSVTKIYNYYKKFGYKTIVMGASFRNTGEIKALTGCDYLTISPKLLAELSKEYVKLTPTLSVKEAQACNLEKIHLDEKSFRWLHNEDQMAVEKLSDGIRKFAADAVKLERMLKVRVLLPSTFL
;
A
#
# COMPACT_ATOMS: atom_id res chain seq x y z
N ARG A 1 -14.35 -4.89 -7.79
CA ARG A 1 -14.99 -5.57 -8.94
C ARG A 1 -16.43 -5.11 -9.15
N VAL A 2 -17.40 -5.49 -8.31
CA VAL A 2 -18.83 -5.14 -8.51
C VAL A 2 -19.06 -3.63 -8.59
N LEU A 3 -18.57 -2.86 -7.59
CA LEU A 3 -18.65 -1.40 -7.59
C LEU A 3 -18.09 -0.75 -8.87
N GLU A 4 -16.94 -1.23 -9.35
CA GLU A 4 -16.27 -0.71 -10.56
C GLU A 4 -17.05 -1.06 -11.83
N ALA A 5 -17.40 -2.34 -12.00
CA ALA A 5 -17.94 -2.85 -13.26
C ALA A 5 -19.44 -2.57 -13.43
N GLU A 6 -20.21 -2.60 -12.35
CA GLU A 6 -21.67 -2.49 -12.41
C GLU A 6 -22.17 -1.08 -12.06
N TYR A 7 -21.42 -0.35 -11.22
CA TYR A 7 -21.86 0.96 -10.70
C TYR A 7 -20.96 2.13 -11.11
N GLY A 8 -19.81 1.87 -11.74
CA GLY A 8 -18.82 2.92 -12.05
C GLY A 8 -18.25 3.61 -10.81
N ILE A 9 -18.29 2.95 -9.64
CA ILE A 9 -17.79 3.48 -8.38
C ILE A 9 -16.33 3.07 -8.20
N HIS A 10 -15.45 4.05 -8.40
CA HIS A 10 -14.01 3.87 -8.34
C HIS A 10 -13.51 3.59 -6.92
N CYS A 11 -12.70 2.54 -6.80
CA CYS A 11 -12.25 2.00 -5.52
C CYS A 11 -10.74 2.21 -5.31
N ASN A 12 -10.37 2.53 -4.07
CA ASN A 12 -9.01 2.43 -3.58
C ASN A 12 -8.87 1.18 -2.70
N MET A 13 -8.13 0.18 -3.18
CA MET A 13 -7.85 -1.03 -2.41
C MET A 13 -6.64 -0.80 -1.49
N THR A 14 -6.91 -0.50 -0.22
CA THR A 14 -5.90 -0.25 0.84
C THR A 14 -5.56 -1.53 1.62
N LEU A 15 -4.64 -1.44 2.61
CA LEU A 15 -4.10 -2.59 3.36
C LEU A 15 -3.58 -3.70 2.44
N LEU A 16 -2.88 -3.30 1.38
CA LEU A 16 -2.27 -4.22 0.43
C LEU A 16 -0.81 -4.47 0.83
N PHE A 17 -0.49 -5.75 1.08
CA PHE A 17 0.82 -6.17 1.59
C PHE A 17 1.46 -7.26 0.72
N SER A 18 0.69 -8.29 0.38
CA SER A 18 1.15 -9.42 -0.42
C SER A 18 1.04 -9.17 -1.92
N PHE A 19 1.88 -9.87 -2.69
CA PHE A 19 1.77 -9.91 -4.14
C PHE A 19 0.46 -10.55 -4.62
N ALA A 20 -0.07 -11.54 -3.88
CA ALA A 20 -1.35 -12.17 -4.20
C ALA A 20 -2.52 -11.15 -4.21
N GLN A 21 -2.55 -10.23 -3.24
CA GLN A 21 -3.52 -9.14 -3.22
C GLN A 21 -3.37 -8.22 -4.43
N ALA A 22 -2.13 -7.88 -4.82
CA ALA A 22 -1.90 -7.04 -5.99
C ALA A 22 -2.41 -7.70 -7.27
N VAL A 23 -2.13 -8.98 -7.49
CA VAL A 23 -2.63 -9.70 -8.67
C VAL A 23 -4.16 -9.75 -8.69
N ALA A 24 -4.79 -10.13 -7.57
CA ALA A 24 -6.24 -10.18 -7.46
C ALA A 24 -6.91 -8.81 -7.72
N CYS A 25 -6.31 -7.71 -7.23
CA CYS A 25 -6.80 -6.35 -7.48
C CYS A 25 -6.72 -5.98 -8.96
N ALA A 26 -5.61 -6.32 -9.63
CA ALA A 26 -5.40 -6.05 -11.04
C ALA A 26 -6.43 -6.78 -11.92
N GLU A 27 -6.66 -8.06 -11.63
CA GLU A 27 -7.64 -8.89 -12.34
C GLU A 27 -9.09 -8.47 -12.05
N ALA A 28 -9.35 -7.93 -10.86
CA ALA A 28 -10.65 -7.37 -10.50
C ALA A 28 -10.93 -6.00 -11.14
N GLY A 29 -9.96 -5.43 -11.87
CA GLY A 29 -10.10 -4.16 -12.61
C GLY A 29 -10.33 -2.95 -11.71
N VAL A 30 -9.74 -2.93 -10.51
CA VAL A 30 -9.91 -1.78 -9.59
C VAL A 30 -9.16 -0.56 -10.09
N THR A 31 -9.65 0.63 -9.76
CA THR A 31 -9.08 1.90 -10.21
C THR A 31 -7.68 2.12 -9.62
N LEU A 32 -7.53 1.89 -8.32
CA LEU A 32 -6.29 2.18 -7.60
C LEU A 32 -6.02 1.18 -6.47
N ILE A 33 -4.74 0.89 -6.22
CA ILE A 33 -4.27 0.18 -5.04
C ILE A 33 -3.35 1.07 -4.20
N SER A 34 -3.41 0.91 -2.87
CA SER A 34 -2.52 1.59 -1.92
C SER A 34 -1.65 0.58 -1.17
N PRO A 35 -0.58 0.02 -1.78
CA PRO A 35 0.35 -0.84 -1.07
C PRO A 35 1.13 -0.07 0.01
N PHE A 36 1.18 -0.65 1.21
CA PHE A 36 1.82 0.00 2.35
C PHE A 36 3.31 -0.35 2.39
N VAL A 37 4.17 0.66 2.48
CA VAL A 37 5.63 0.50 2.52
C VAL A 37 6.10 0.37 3.96
N GLY A 38 5.93 1.41 4.76
CA GLY A 38 6.51 1.47 6.10
C GLY A 38 5.92 0.45 7.09
N ARG A 39 4.68 -0.01 6.91
CA ARG A 39 4.14 -1.11 7.73
C ARG A 39 4.81 -2.46 7.42
N ILE A 40 5.30 -2.66 6.20
CA ILE A 40 6.11 -3.83 5.85
C ILE A 40 7.46 -3.71 6.58
N LEU A 41 8.12 -2.56 6.49
CA LEU A 41 9.35 -2.29 7.23
C LEU A 41 9.19 -2.58 8.73
N ASP A 42 8.13 -2.06 9.36
CA ASP A 42 7.87 -2.31 10.79
C ASP A 42 7.84 -3.81 11.13
N TRP A 43 7.25 -4.64 10.26
CA TRP A 43 7.16 -6.08 10.50
C TRP A 43 8.54 -6.73 10.48
N TYR A 44 9.33 -6.42 9.45
CA TYR A 44 10.68 -6.99 9.28
C TYR A 44 11.64 -6.52 10.36
N VAL A 45 11.54 -5.26 10.81
CA VAL A 45 12.31 -4.76 11.95
C VAL A 45 11.91 -5.46 13.24
N ALA A 46 10.62 -5.75 13.45
CA ALA A 46 10.16 -6.44 14.65
C ALA A 46 10.55 -7.93 14.68
N ASN A 47 10.45 -8.62 13.55
CA ASN A 47 10.53 -10.09 13.47
C ASN A 47 11.83 -10.63 12.86
N GLY A 48 12.62 -9.78 12.16
CA GLY A 48 13.90 -10.17 11.54
C GLY A 48 15.12 -9.76 12.37
N GLU A 49 16.29 -10.27 12.00
CA GLU A 49 17.57 -9.90 12.62
C GLU A 49 18.02 -8.49 12.22
N LYS A 50 17.80 -8.13 10.94
CA LYS A 50 18.16 -6.83 10.38
C LYS A 50 17.16 -5.74 10.82
N LYS A 51 17.68 -4.69 11.47
CA LYS A 51 16.87 -3.59 12.05
C LYS A 51 16.93 -2.28 11.25
N THR A 52 17.87 -2.18 10.32
CA THR A 52 18.06 -1.02 9.44
C THR A 52 18.19 -1.50 8.01
N TYR A 53 17.64 -0.76 7.07
CA TYR A 53 17.62 -1.12 5.66
C TYR A 53 18.03 0.11 4.85
N GLU A 54 18.92 -0.09 3.89
CA GLU A 54 19.12 0.92 2.85
C GLU A 54 17.83 1.06 2.02
N PRO A 55 17.57 2.24 1.42
CA PRO A 55 16.30 2.48 0.72
C PRO A 55 15.96 1.43 -0.36
N SER A 56 16.96 0.91 -1.08
CA SER A 56 16.78 -0.14 -2.10
C SER A 56 16.59 -1.55 -1.51
N GLU A 57 16.97 -1.73 -0.24
CA GLU A 57 16.85 -2.99 0.47
C GLU A 57 15.58 -3.12 1.29
N ASP A 58 14.91 -1.99 1.54
CA ASP A 58 13.67 -1.89 2.30
C ASP A 58 12.61 -2.88 1.75
N PRO A 59 12.03 -3.74 2.60
CA PRO A 59 11.12 -4.78 2.16
C PRO A 59 9.80 -4.22 1.61
N GLY A 60 9.35 -3.07 2.10
CA GLY A 60 8.19 -2.37 1.57
C GLY A 60 8.45 -1.76 0.19
N VAL A 61 9.61 -1.13 0.00
CA VAL A 61 10.05 -0.61 -1.30
C VAL A 61 10.15 -1.74 -2.32
N LYS A 62 10.75 -2.88 -1.94
CA LYS A 62 10.82 -4.08 -2.79
C LYS A 62 9.43 -4.61 -3.16
N SER A 63 8.50 -4.64 -2.22
CA SER A 63 7.11 -5.07 -2.46
C SER A 63 6.43 -4.17 -3.49
N VAL A 64 6.46 -2.83 -3.30
CA VAL A 64 5.85 -1.89 -4.25
C VAL A 64 6.53 -1.93 -5.62
N THR A 65 7.86 -2.05 -5.67
CA THR A 65 8.62 -2.18 -6.92
C THR A 65 8.20 -3.42 -7.70
N LYS A 66 8.07 -4.57 -7.03
CA LYS A 66 7.58 -5.82 -7.66
C LYS A 66 6.17 -5.64 -8.23
N ILE A 67 5.27 -5.01 -7.47
CA ILE A 67 3.88 -4.76 -7.87
C ILE A 67 3.83 -3.81 -9.08
N TYR A 68 4.53 -2.67 -9.02
CA TYR A 68 4.61 -1.71 -10.11
C TYR A 68 5.12 -2.38 -11.40
N ASN A 69 6.23 -3.10 -11.32
CA ASN A 69 6.82 -3.76 -12.48
C ASN A 69 5.86 -4.78 -13.09
N TYR A 70 5.19 -5.60 -12.26
CA TYR A 70 4.17 -6.54 -12.73
C TYR A 70 3.01 -5.82 -13.44
N TYR A 71 2.49 -4.75 -12.84
CA TYR A 71 1.37 -3.99 -13.39
C TYR A 71 1.72 -3.39 -14.75
N LYS A 72 2.86 -2.70 -14.85
CA LYS A 72 3.28 -2.05 -16.10
C LYS A 72 3.70 -3.04 -17.17
N LYS A 73 4.37 -4.14 -16.80
CA LYS A 73 4.76 -5.20 -17.76
C LYS A 73 3.54 -5.81 -18.44
N PHE A 74 2.49 -6.11 -17.68
CA PHE A 74 1.30 -6.80 -18.20
C PHE A 74 0.14 -5.87 -18.58
N GLY A 75 0.39 -4.56 -18.61
CA GLY A 75 -0.55 -3.57 -19.13
C GLY A 75 -1.78 -3.33 -18.24
N TYR A 76 -1.70 -3.66 -16.96
CA TYR A 76 -2.79 -3.39 -16.02
C TYR A 76 -2.98 -1.87 -15.82
N LYS A 77 -4.24 -1.43 -15.78
CA LYS A 77 -4.62 -0.01 -15.70
C LYS A 77 -4.76 0.50 -14.27
N THR A 78 -4.86 -0.40 -13.30
CA THR A 78 -4.90 -0.05 -11.89
C THR A 78 -3.70 0.81 -11.52
N ILE A 79 -3.98 1.96 -10.91
CA ILE A 79 -2.99 2.91 -10.44
C ILE A 79 -2.26 2.33 -9.22
N VAL A 80 -0.93 2.42 -9.20
CA VAL A 80 -0.11 2.04 -8.04
C VAL A 80 0.20 3.30 -7.22
N MET A 81 -0.39 3.41 -6.02
CA MET A 81 -0.13 4.52 -5.10
C MET A 81 0.62 4.05 -3.85
N GLY A 82 1.94 4.21 -3.81
CA GLY A 82 2.72 3.86 -2.61
C GLY A 82 2.26 4.65 -1.38
N ALA A 83 2.10 3.98 -0.24
CA ALA A 83 1.51 4.58 0.97
C ALA A 83 2.23 4.18 2.27
N SER A 84 1.91 4.88 3.38
CA SER A 84 2.33 4.54 4.74
C SER A 84 3.86 4.55 5.00
N PHE A 85 4.56 5.54 4.47
CA PHE A 85 6.01 5.71 4.63
C PHE A 85 6.48 5.97 6.09
N ARG A 86 7.70 5.55 6.43
CA ARG A 86 8.43 5.88 7.67
C ARG A 86 9.46 6.98 7.49
N ASN A 87 10.08 7.08 6.31
CA ASN A 87 11.18 8.01 6.06
C ASN A 87 11.20 8.48 4.60
N THR A 88 11.97 9.55 4.31
CA THR A 88 12.08 10.09 2.94
C THR A 88 12.88 9.19 1.99
N GLY A 89 13.71 8.29 2.52
CA GLY A 89 14.46 7.30 1.75
C GLY A 89 13.54 6.34 0.99
N GLU A 90 12.54 5.77 1.66
CA GLU A 90 11.52 4.91 1.03
C GLU A 90 10.79 5.62 -0.13
N ILE A 91 10.44 6.90 0.07
CA ILE A 91 9.74 7.72 -0.93
C ILE A 91 10.63 7.92 -2.16
N LYS A 92 11.89 8.31 -1.93
CA LYS A 92 12.87 8.54 -3.01
C LYS A 92 13.21 7.25 -3.76
N ALA A 93 13.18 6.10 -3.08
CA ALA A 93 13.40 4.81 -3.71
C ALA A 93 12.23 4.34 -4.60
N LEU A 94 11.09 5.04 -4.57
CA LEU A 94 9.91 4.77 -5.41
C LEU A 94 9.58 5.94 -6.36
N THR A 95 10.56 6.79 -6.68
CA THR A 95 10.38 7.86 -7.67
C THR A 95 10.03 7.26 -9.04
N GLY A 96 8.95 7.74 -9.65
CA GLY A 96 8.41 7.19 -10.91
C GLY A 96 7.25 6.20 -10.71
N CYS A 97 6.88 5.88 -9.47
CA CYS A 97 5.56 5.30 -9.18
C CYS A 97 4.44 6.24 -9.66
N ASP A 98 3.26 5.70 -9.97
CA ASP A 98 2.16 6.52 -10.52
C ASP A 98 1.76 7.64 -9.55
N TYR A 99 1.57 7.28 -8.28
CA TYR A 99 1.29 8.21 -7.18
C TYR A 99 2.02 7.76 -5.91
N LEU A 100 2.23 8.71 -5.00
CA LEU A 100 2.71 8.45 -3.64
C LEU A 100 1.87 9.30 -2.68
N THR A 101 1.25 8.68 -1.68
CA THR A 101 0.53 9.40 -0.61
C THR A 101 1.44 9.57 0.59
N ILE A 102 1.80 10.82 0.88
CA ILE A 102 2.88 11.18 1.80
C ILE A 102 2.30 12.01 2.95
N SER A 103 2.70 11.69 4.19
CA SER A 103 2.26 12.45 5.36
C SER A 103 2.79 13.90 5.33
N PRO A 104 2.09 14.87 5.93
CA PRO A 104 2.57 16.26 5.99
C PRO A 104 3.96 16.40 6.60
N LYS A 105 4.29 15.56 7.60
CA LYS A 105 5.62 15.52 8.22
C LYS A 105 6.71 15.19 7.17
N LEU A 106 6.53 14.09 6.43
CA LEU A 106 7.51 13.66 5.43
C LEU A 106 7.57 14.60 4.22
N LEU A 107 6.45 15.24 3.84
CA LEU A 107 6.46 16.30 2.83
C LEU A 107 7.30 17.51 3.29
N ALA A 108 7.18 17.91 4.55
CA ALA A 108 7.97 19.01 5.12
C ALA A 108 9.46 18.66 5.26
N GLU A 109 9.81 17.39 5.42
CA GLU A 109 11.19 16.92 5.36
C GLU A 109 11.71 17.00 3.91
N LEU A 110 10.98 16.44 2.95
CA LEU A 110 11.34 16.49 1.53
C LEU A 110 11.49 17.91 0.99
N SER A 111 10.64 18.85 1.43
CA SER A 111 10.69 20.24 0.96
C SER A 111 11.95 20.99 1.40
N LYS A 112 12.72 20.45 2.35
CA LYS A 112 13.98 21.02 2.83
C LYS A 112 15.20 20.44 2.11
N GLU A 113 15.01 19.43 1.28
CA GLU A 113 16.09 18.74 0.59
C GLU A 113 16.24 19.25 -0.85
N TYR A 114 17.47 19.64 -1.22
CA TYR A 114 17.80 20.12 -2.56
C TYR A 114 18.72 19.11 -3.26
N VAL A 115 18.22 17.88 -3.42
CA VAL A 115 18.95 16.79 -4.07
C VAL A 115 18.30 16.47 -5.41
N LYS A 116 19.12 16.27 -6.44
CA LYS A 116 18.62 15.79 -7.74
C LYS A 116 18.15 14.35 -7.59
N LEU A 117 16.86 14.11 -7.86
CA LEU A 117 16.28 12.77 -7.89
C LEU A 117 16.24 12.24 -9.32
N THR A 118 16.59 10.96 -9.47
CA THR A 118 16.37 10.18 -10.68
C THR A 118 15.22 9.20 -10.43
N PRO A 119 14.26 9.03 -11.36
CA PRO A 119 13.26 7.98 -11.26
C PRO A 119 13.91 6.60 -11.10
N THR A 120 13.47 5.83 -10.11
CA THR A 120 13.87 4.43 -9.90
C THR A 120 12.89 3.44 -10.52
N LEU A 121 11.68 3.89 -10.83
CA LEU A 121 10.63 3.11 -11.49
C LEU A 121 10.29 3.74 -12.84
N SER A 122 10.21 2.91 -13.88
CA SER A 122 9.74 3.35 -15.19
C SER A 122 8.99 2.25 -15.93
N VAL A 123 8.05 2.63 -16.80
CA VAL A 123 7.31 1.69 -17.65
C VAL A 123 8.25 0.92 -18.57
N LYS A 124 9.30 1.58 -19.09
CA LYS A 124 10.30 0.97 -19.98
C LYS A 124 11.04 -0.18 -19.28
N GLU A 125 11.53 0.05 -18.06
CA GLU A 125 12.25 -0.98 -17.28
C GLU A 125 11.31 -2.10 -16.83
N ALA A 126 10.09 -1.77 -16.42
CA ALA A 126 9.09 -2.76 -16.07
C ALA A 126 8.77 -3.73 -17.22
N GLN A 127 8.65 -3.22 -18.45
CA GLN A 127 8.41 -4.05 -19.64
C GLN A 127 9.57 -5.03 -19.90
N ALA A 128 10.81 -4.62 -19.58
CA ALA A 128 12.02 -5.43 -19.72
C ALA A 128 12.23 -6.46 -18.58
N CYS A 129 11.50 -6.36 -17.46
CA CYS A 129 11.65 -7.31 -16.34
C CYS A 129 11.28 -8.75 -16.76
N ASN A 130 12.04 -9.74 -16.30
CA ASN A 130 11.68 -11.16 -16.49
C ASN A 130 10.66 -11.60 -15.42
N LEU A 131 9.37 -11.37 -15.70
CA LEU A 131 8.25 -11.77 -14.84
C LEU A 131 7.26 -12.59 -15.66
N GLU A 132 6.60 -13.55 -15.02
CA GLU A 132 5.53 -14.35 -15.61
C GLU A 132 4.17 -13.84 -15.14
N LYS A 133 3.18 -13.85 -16.04
CA LYS A 133 1.81 -13.48 -15.71
C LYS A 133 1.16 -14.67 -15.02
N ILE A 134 0.57 -14.45 -13.85
CA ILE A 134 -0.19 -15.46 -13.13
C ILE A 134 -1.66 -15.07 -13.08
N HIS A 135 -2.51 -16.07 -12.86
CA HIS A 135 -3.94 -15.91 -12.56
C HIS A 135 -4.24 -16.49 -11.18
N LEU A 136 -5.11 -15.82 -10.41
CA LEU A 136 -5.51 -16.30 -9.09
C LEU A 136 -7.04 -16.44 -9.00
N ASP A 137 -7.50 -17.68 -8.89
CA ASP A 137 -8.81 -17.95 -8.31
C ASP A 137 -8.77 -17.81 -6.78
N GLU A 138 -9.92 -17.96 -6.11
CA GLU A 138 -10.01 -17.74 -4.67
C GLU A 138 -9.07 -18.66 -3.86
N LYS A 139 -9.01 -19.95 -4.20
CA LYS A 139 -8.17 -20.91 -3.47
C LYS A 139 -6.68 -20.59 -3.66
N SER A 140 -6.26 -20.23 -4.88
CA SER A 140 -4.88 -19.89 -5.19
C SER A 140 -4.49 -18.56 -4.54
N PHE A 141 -5.41 -17.59 -4.51
CA PHE A 141 -5.24 -16.35 -3.75
C PHE A 141 -5.04 -16.63 -2.26
N ARG A 142 -5.95 -17.40 -1.65
CA ARG A 142 -5.88 -17.71 -0.21
C ARG A 142 -4.57 -18.42 0.14
N TRP A 143 -4.14 -19.38 -0.68
CA TRP A 143 -2.87 -20.08 -0.51
C TRP A 143 -1.68 -19.12 -0.62
N LEU A 144 -1.56 -18.40 -1.75
CA LEU A 144 -0.41 -17.54 -2.01
C LEU A 144 -0.32 -16.35 -1.04
N HIS A 145 -1.47 -15.84 -0.59
CA HIS A 145 -1.49 -14.83 0.47
C HIS A 145 -1.01 -15.41 1.81
N ASN A 146 -1.42 -16.64 2.15
CA ASN A 146 -1.07 -17.29 3.40
C ASN A 146 0.41 -17.66 3.52
N GLU A 147 1.09 -17.91 2.40
CA GLU A 147 2.55 -18.12 2.35
C GLU A 147 3.35 -16.86 2.71
N ASP A 148 2.72 -15.68 2.70
CA ASP A 148 3.33 -14.41 3.12
C ASP A 148 2.89 -14.07 4.55
N GLN A 149 3.62 -14.59 5.54
CA GLN A 149 3.33 -14.38 6.97
C GLN A 149 3.16 -12.90 7.32
N MET A 150 4.05 -12.04 6.82
CA MET A 150 4.00 -10.60 7.05
C MET A 150 2.68 -10.01 6.56
N ALA A 151 2.27 -10.37 5.34
CA ALA A 151 1.04 -9.86 4.76
C ALA A 151 -0.20 -10.34 5.52
N VAL A 152 -0.25 -11.61 5.93
CA VAL A 152 -1.36 -12.16 6.72
C VAL A 152 -1.52 -11.40 8.03
N GLU A 153 -0.43 -11.25 8.78
CA GLU A 153 -0.44 -10.60 10.08
C GLU A 153 -0.78 -9.11 9.96
N LYS A 154 -0.17 -8.40 9.00
CA LYS A 154 -0.39 -6.96 8.81
C LYS A 154 -1.76 -6.62 8.24
N LEU A 155 -2.32 -7.46 7.37
CA LEU A 155 -3.71 -7.31 6.91
C LEU A 155 -4.67 -7.44 8.11
N SER A 156 -4.51 -8.51 8.87
CA SER A 156 -5.35 -8.82 10.03
C SER A 156 -5.28 -7.73 11.12
N ASP A 157 -4.07 -7.29 11.47
CA ASP A 157 -3.84 -6.20 12.42
C ASP A 157 -4.38 -4.85 11.91
N GLY A 158 -4.17 -4.56 10.63
CA GLY A 158 -4.66 -3.33 10.01
C GLY A 158 -6.18 -3.19 10.08
N ILE A 159 -6.91 -4.26 9.78
CA ILE A 159 -8.38 -4.30 9.88
C ILE A 159 -8.83 -4.07 11.32
N ARG A 160 -8.22 -4.78 12.30
CA ARG A 160 -8.56 -4.59 13.73
C ARG A 160 -8.36 -3.16 14.20
N LYS A 161 -7.27 -2.51 13.77
CA LYS A 161 -6.98 -1.12 14.14
C LYS A 161 -8.01 -0.14 13.57
N PHE A 162 -8.35 -0.27 12.29
CA PHE A 162 -9.40 0.59 11.71
C PHE A 162 -10.77 0.36 12.35
N ALA A 163 -11.12 -0.89 12.68
CA ALA A 163 -12.35 -1.18 13.40
C ALA A 163 -12.37 -0.54 14.80
N ALA A 164 -11.26 -0.59 15.53
CA ALA A 164 -11.13 0.06 16.83
C ALA A 164 -11.28 1.60 16.74
N ASP A 165 -10.68 2.21 15.72
CA ASP A 165 -10.80 3.64 15.46
C ASP A 165 -12.23 4.04 15.08
N ALA A 166 -12.94 3.21 14.31
CA ALA A 166 -14.35 3.42 14.00
C ALA A 166 -15.22 3.40 15.26
N VAL A 167 -15.06 2.40 16.14
CA VAL A 167 -15.78 2.35 17.43
C VAL A 167 -15.45 3.54 18.32
N LYS A 168 -14.19 3.98 18.34
CA LYS A 168 -13.78 5.18 19.08
C LYS A 168 -14.46 6.44 18.53
N LEU A 169 -14.54 6.59 17.22
CA LEU A 169 -15.25 7.69 16.57
C LEU A 169 -16.75 7.67 16.91
N GLU A 170 -17.40 6.51 16.82
CA GLU A 170 -18.82 6.36 17.19
C GLU A 170 -19.07 6.75 18.65
N ARG A 171 -18.20 6.36 19.58
CA ARG A 171 -18.31 6.77 20.99
C ARG A 171 -18.21 8.29 21.14
N MET A 172 -17.25 8.92 20.45
CA MET A 172 -17.11 10.37 20.47
C MET A 172 -18.36 11.07 19.91
N LEU A 173 -18.92 10.56 18.82
CA LEU A 173 -20.15 11.09 18.21
C LEU A 173 -21.34 10.93 19.15
N LYS A 174 -21.51 9.78 19.79
CA LYS A 174 -22.58 9.56 20.78
C LYS A 174 -22.51 10.58 21.91
N VAL A 175 -21.33 10.85 22.46
CA VAL A 175 -21.15 11.88 23.49
C VAL A 175 -21.57 13.26 22.99
N ARG A 176 -21.20 13.63 21.75
CA ARG A 176 -21.49 14.97 21.19
C ARG A 176 -22.93 15.14 20.70
N VAL A 177 -23.59 14.07 20.28
CA VAL A 177 -24.96 14.10 19.74
C VAL A 177 -25.99 13.91 20.86
N LEU A 178 -25.68 13.11 21.88
CA LEU A 178 -26.63 12.77 22.96
C LEU A 178 -26.50 13.66 24.20
N LEU A 179 -25.36 14.34 24.41
CA LEU A 179 -25.29 15.38 25.43
C LEU A 179 -25.78 16.68 24.78
N PRO A 180 -26.88 17.29 25.29
CA PRO A 180 -27.26 18.63 24.86
C PRO A 180 -26.06 19.53 25.06
N SER A 181 -25.82 20.45 24.12
CA SER A 181 -24.98 21.60 24.40
C SER A 181 -25.59 22.33 25.59
N THR A 182 -25.17 22.03 26.81
CA THR A 182 -25.38 22.92 27.95
C THR A 182 -24.58 24.18 27.65
N PHE A 183 -25.22 25.08 26.91
CA PHE A 183 -24.95 26.50 26.99
C PHE A 183 -25.21 26.92 28.44
N LEU A 184 -24.12 27.15 29.16
CA LEU A 184 -24.04 28.02 30.32
C LEU A 184 -22.98 29.08 29.98
#